data_AF-A0AAV7FDB1-F1
#
_entry.id   AF-A0AAV7FDB1-F1
#
_cell.length_a   1.000
_cell.length_b   1.000
_cell.length_c   1.000
_cell.angle_alpha   90.00
_cell.angle_beta   90.00
_cell.angle_gamma   90.00
#
_symmetry.space_group_name_H-M   'P 1'
#
loop_
_entity.id
_entity.type
_entity.pdbx_description
1 polymer ?
#
loop_
_entity_poly.entity_id
_entity_poly.type
_entity_poly.pdbx_seq_one_letter_code
_entity_poly.pdbx_strand_id
1 'polypeptide(L)'
;MNIQAFWPGSPKSFPAYPRGDFDLESGNFKKTRRPKGSSSNLVNMFKSVVNRLHYYYKLHPFLIFLISLSLAATILLILSAYERGFRVTSSHTKLDLSSASYPFANLRNLVMVAGHSIYTSISCGVIDKEDSWFLEPYQKHPGQAASFLTHIREGVEIAAKDEGALLLFSGGETRKAAGPRSEAQSYWIVAESKSWFGKQEAVKSRALTEEHARDSFENLLFSVCRFRELTGVYPQNITVVSYDFKEERFANLHRSAIGFPEARFSYVGTPASSTSTEAAMKGEALVRAQFLEDPYGCSGSLWRKRLTRDPFHRSVPYPVGCPEIAGLFRYCGHAPYPGNLPWPQ
;
A
#
# COMPACT_ATOMS: atom_id res chain seq x y z
N MET A 1 73.97 -30.49 26.67
CA MET A 1 73.84 -29.45 27.73
C MET A 1 74.10 -28.12 27.03
N ASN A 2 73.30 -27.06 27.08
CA ASN A 2 72.14 -26.69 27.87
C ASN A 2 71.37 -25.55 27.12
N ILE A 3 70.15 -25.30 27.55
CA ILE A 3 69.11 -24.42 26.97
C ILE A 3 69.36 -22.94 27.35
N GLN A 4 68.96 -21.96 26.51
CA GLN A 4 68.07 -20.83 26.88
C GLN A 4 68.05 -19.62 25.91
N ALA A 5 66.86 -19.04 25.85
CA ALA A 5 66.35 -17.96 25.02
C ALA A 5 66.39 -16.59 25.75
N PHE A 6 66.33 -15.47 25.02
CA PHE A 6 65.18 -14.55 24.96
C PHE A 6 65.50 -13.25 24.20
N TRP A 7 64.42 -12.64 23.71
CA TRP A 7 64.24 -11.60 22.70
C TRP A 7 64.80 -10.19 22.97
N PRO A 8 64.95 -9.35 21.91
CA PRO A 8 65.37 -7.95 22.00
C PRO A 8 64.18 -6.97 22.06
N GLY A 9 64.37 -5.86 22.80
CA GLY A 9 63.44 -4.74 22.88
C GLY A 9 63.50 -3.78 21.68
N SER A 10 62.43 -3.01 21.48
CA SER A 10 62.37 -1.86 20.57
C SER A 10 61.57 -0.69 21.20
N PRO A 11 61.71 0.54 20.67
CA PRO A 11 61.80 1.77 21.47
C PRO A 11 60.49 2.55 21.67
N LYS A 12 60.54 3.49 22.63
CA LYS A 12 59.46 4.38 23.09
C LYS A 12 59.06 5.42 22.04
N SER A 13 57.75 5.60 21.83
CA SER A 13 57.15 6.73 21.10
C SER A 13 56.68 7.84 22.06
N PHE A 14 56.93 9.10 21.68
CA PHE A 14 56.49 10.32 22.36
C PHE A 14 54.95 10.42 22.48
N PRO A 15 54.39 11.01 23.56
CA PRO A 15 52.95 11.21 23.67
C PRO A 15 52.52 12.47 22.92
N ALA A 16 51.58 12.33 21.99
CA ALA A 16 50.83 13.44 21.41
C ALA A 16 49.87 14.05 22.47
N TYR A 17 49.66 15.37 22.36
CA TYR A 17 48.84 16.19 23.25
C TYR A 17 47.44 15.60 23.56
N PRO A 18 46.93 15.72 24.80
CA PRO A 18 45.58 15.30 25.14
C PRO A 18 44.53 16.30 24.60
N ARG A 19 43.54 15.80 23.85
CA ARG A 19 42.29 16.54 23.58
C ARG A 19 41.53 16.74 24.89
N GLY A 20 41.40 17.99 25.31
CA GLY A 20 40.42 18.42 26.29
C GLY A 20 39.74 19.68 25.76
N ASP A 21 38.41 19.72 25.81
CA ASP A 21 37.64 20.89 25.41
C ASP A 21 37.96 22.06 26.35
N PHE A 22 38.53 23.12 25.77
CA PHE A 22 38.92 24.34 26.45
C PHE A 22 37.79 25.37 26.31
N ASP A 23 37.16 25.72 27.43
CA ASP A 23 36.10 26.73 27.49
C ASP A 23 36.73 28.12 27.61
N LEU A 24 36.60 28.93 26.56
CA LEU A 24 37.39 30.16 26.33
C LEU A 24 36.98 31.36 27.21
N GLU A 25 35.91 31.28 28.01
CA GLU A 25 35.44 32.40 28.83
C GLU A 25 35.72 32.29 30.34
N SER A 26 36.23 31.16 30.86
CA SER A 26 36.43 30.99 32.33
C SER A 26 37.81 30.52 32.80
N GLY A 27 38.76 30.28 31.88
CA GLY A 27 40.19 30.16 32.20
C GLY A 27 40.62 29.01 33.14
N ASN A 28 39.82 27.95 33.33
CA ASN A 28 40.18 26.82 34.21
C ASN A 28 39.95 25.43 33.58
N PHE A 29 40.85 24.48 33.86
CA PHE A 29 40.76 23.09 33.38
C PHE A 29 39.83 22.22 34.25
N LYS A 30 38.75 21.67 33.67
CA LYS A 30 37.88 20.66 34.33
C LYS A 30 38.55 19.28 34.33
N LYS A 31 38.81 18.72 35.52
CA LYS A 31 39.18 17.29 35.70
C LYS A 31 37.96 16.40 35.50
N THR A 32 38.00 15.50 34.52
CA THR A 32 37.02 14.41 34.35
C THR A 32 37.24 13.33 35.40
N ARG A 33 36.25 13.11 36.28
CA ARG A 33 36.17 11.92 37.15
C ARG A 33 35.77 10.71 36.31
N ARG A 34 36.57 9.63 36.34
CA ARG A 34 36.18 8.31 35.81
C ARG A 34 34.99 7.76 36.60
N PRO A 35 33.92 7.24 35.96
CA PRO A 35 32.90 6.49 36.67
C PRO A 35 33.41 5.09 37.04
N LYS A 36 33.25 4.70 38.31
CA LYS A 36 33.40 3.31 38.79
C LYS A 36 32.36 2.43 38.08
N GLY A 37 32.76 1.25 37.60
CA GLY A 37 31.89 0.30 36.90
C GLY A 37 30.65 -0.09 37.71
N SER A 38 29.47 0.11 37.12
CA SER A 38 28.14 -0.15 37.70
C SER A 38 27.66 -1.61 37.53
N SER A 39 28.40 -2.46 36.81
CA SER A 39 27.94 -3.83 36.50
C SER A 39 27.93 -4.78 37.72
N SER A 40 28.80 -4.57 38.72
CA SER A 40 28.86 -5.43 39.90
C SER A 40 27.70 -5.18 40.88
N ASN A 41 27.18 -3.95 40.95
CA ASN A 41 26.09 -3.61 41.87
C ASN A 41 24.73 -4.12 41.38
N LEU A 42 24.47 -4.08 40.07
CA LEU A 42 23.24 -4.64 39.48
C LEU A 42 23.18 -6.17 39.63
N VAL A 43 24.28 -6.88 39.36
CA VAL A 43 24.33 -8.35 39.49
C VAL A 43 24.18 -8.77 40.95
N ASN A 44 24.80 -8.05 41.90
CA ASN A 44 24.65 -8.34 43.33
C ASN A 44 23.23 -8.00 43.84
N MET A 45 22.59 -6.96 43.30
CA MET A 45 21.21 -6.61 43.60
C MET A 45 20.23 -7.66 43.06
N PHE A 46 20.41 -8.15 41.83
CA PHE A 46 19.61 -9.25 41.27
C PHE A 46 19.76 -10.54 42.06
N LYS A 47 20.98 -10.92 42.49
CA LYS A 47 21.19 -12.09 43.35
C LYS A 47 20.52 -11.95 44.73
N SER A 48 20.54 -10.75 45.32
CA SER A 48 19.84 -10.44 46.58
C SER A 48 18.32 -10.56 46.45
N VAL A 49 17.75 -10.05 45.35
CA VAL A 49 16.31 -10.12 45.06
C VAL A 49 15.88 -11.56 44.77
N VAL A 50 16.65 -12.31 44.00
CA VAL A 50 16.38 -13.73 43.71
C VAL A 50 16.43 -14.56 44.99
N ASN A 51 17.41 -14.34 45.86
CA ASN A 51 17.49 -15.05 47.14
C ASN A 51 16.34 -14.68 48.09
N ARG A 52 15.88 -13.41 48.09
CA ARG A 52 14.69 -12.98 48.85
C ARG A 52 13.39 -13.60 48.30
N LEU A 53 13.24 -13.65 46.98
CA LEU A 53 12.12 -14.32 46.31
C LEU A 53 12.12 -15.83 46.60
N HIS A 54 13.29 -16.47 46.57
CA HIS A 54 13.44 -17.89 46.89
C HIS A 54 13.10 -18.18 48.37
N TYR A 55 13.47 -17.29 49.28
CA TYR A 55 13.10 -17.38 50.70
C TYR A 55 11.60 -17.19 50.91
N TYR A 56 10.98 -16.24 50.20
CA TYR A 56 9.53 -16.04 50.21
C TYR A 56 8.76 -17.24 49.62
N TYR A 57 9.29 -17.86 48.55
CA TYR A 57 8.77 -19.10 47.96
C TYR A 57 8.77 -20.26 48.94
N LYS A 58 9.80 -20.35 49.80
CA LYS A 58 9.93 -21.41 50.80
C LYS A 58 9.01 -21.21 52.00
N LEU A 59 8.72 -19.96 52.39
CA LEU A 59 7.88 -19.64 53.56
C LEU A 59 6.38 -19.62 53.25
N HIS A 60 5.99 -19.21 52.04
CA HIS A 60 4.57 -19.02 51.68
C HIS A 60 4.21 -19.66 50.33
N PRO A 61 4.39 -20.98 50.16
CA PRO A 61 4.11 -21.67 48.90
C PRO A 61 2.64 -21.53 48.46
N PHE A 62 1.71 -21.55 49.42
CA PHE A 62 0.28 -21.36 49.15
C PHE A 62 -0.08 -19.95 48.69
N LEU A 63 0.53 -18.90 49.26
CA LEU A 63 0.22 -17.52 48.88
C LEU A 63 0.65 -17.23 47.44
N ILE A 64 1.81 -17.75 47.04
CA ILE A 64 2.33 -17.57 45.68
C ILE A 64 1.53 -18.39 44.68
N PHE A 65 1.12 -19.61 45.04
CA PHE A 65 0.20 -20.39 44.23
C PHE A 65 -1.08 -19.61 43.95
N LEU A 66 -1.69 -18.98 44.96
CA LEU A 66 -2.89 -18.14 44.81
C LEU A 66 -2.65 -16.91 43.91
N ILE A 67 -1.50 -16.24 44.03
CA ILE A 67 -1.13 -15.11 43.15
C ILE A 67 -0.92 -15.57 41.71
N SER A 68 -0.27 -16.72 41.49
CA SER A 68 -0.08 -17.27 40.15
C SER A 68 -1.40 -17.70 39.51
N LEU A 69 -2.32 -18.26 40.31
CA LEU A 69 -3.64 -18.65 39.87
C LEU A 69 -4.50 -17.44 39.49
N SER A 70 -4.44 -16.35 40.27
CA SER A 70 -5.16 -15.12 39.96
C SER A 70 -4.60 -14.42 38.71
N LEU A 71 -3.28 -14.48 38.49
CA LEU A 71 -2.66 -13.99 37.26
C LEU A 71 -3.07 -14.84 36.04
N ALA A 72 -3.07 -16.17 36.17
CA ALA A 72 -3.52 -17.05 35.10
C ALA A 72 -5.01 -16.85 34.76
N ALA A 73 -5.86 -16.69 35.79
CA ALA A 73 -7.28 -16.41 35.60
C ALA A 73 -7.52 -15.06 34.93
N THR A 74 -6.78 -14.01 35.30
CA THR A 74 -6.90 -12.68 34.65
C THR A 74 -6.44 -12.72 33.19
N ILE A 75 -5.34 -13.42 32.88
CA ILE A 75 -4.90 -13.62 31.48
C ILE A 75 -5.96 -14.39 30.69
N LEU A 76 -6.55 -15.46 31.25
CA LEU A 76 -7.62 -16.21 30.59
C LEU A 76 -8.89 -15.36 30.38
N LEU A 77 -9.25 -14.51 31.33
CA LEU A 77 -10.38 -13.59 31.18
C LEU A 77 -10.11 -12.53 30.10
N ILE A 78 -8.89 -12.00 30.01
CA ILE A 78 -8.48 -11.07 28.95
C ILE A 78 -8.52 -11.76 27.58
N LEU A 79 -7.96 -12.96 27.46
CA LEU A 79 -7.99 -13.75 26.21
C LEU A 79 -9.43 -14.10 25.81
N SER A 80 -10.27 -14.52 26.76
CA SER A 80 -11.69 -14.78 26.52
C SER A 80 -12.45 -13.51 26.13
N ALA A 81 -12.16 -12.36 26.76
CA ALA A 81 -12.77 -11.08 26.40
C ALA A 81 -12.33 -10.63 25.00
N TYR A 82 -11.07 -10.89 24.64
CA TYR A 82 -10.53 -10.62 23.30
C TYR A 82 -11.15 -11.54 22.24
N GLU A 83 -11.27 -12.84 22.51
CA GLU A 83 -11.96 -13.78 21.62
C GLU A 83 -13.46 -13.45 21.48
N ARG A 84 -14.14 -13.06 22.57
CA ARG A 84 -15.53 -12.60 22.52
C ARG A 84 -15.64 -11.29 21.73
N GLY A 85 -14.73 -10.34 21.93
CA GLY A 85 -14.67 -9.10 21.15
C GLY A 85 -14.50 -9.37 19.66
N PHE A 86 -13.61 -10.29 19.29
CA PHE A 86 -13.37 -10.72 17.91
C PHE A 86 -14.56 -11.49 17.30
N ARG A 87 -15.18 -12.40 18.07
CA ARG A 87 -16.39 -13.12 17.63
C ARG A 87 -17.61 -12.22 17.51
N VAL A 88 -17.78 -11.25 18.41
CA VAL A 88 -18.89 -10.28 18.38
C VAL A 88 -18.71 -9.31 17.22
N THR A 89 -17.51 -8.80 16.96
CA THR A 89 -17.23 -8.00 15.74
C THR A 89 -17.45 -8.79 14.46
N SER A 90 -16.99 -10.05 14.40
CA SER A 90 -17.22 -10.96 13.26
C SER A 90 -18.71 -11.34 13.08
N SER A 91 -19.46 -11.50 14.17
CA SER A 91 -20.89 -11.81 14.14
C SER A 91 -21.73 -10.59 13.74
N HIS A 92 -21.36 -9.38 14.17
CA HIS A 92 -22.00 -8.14 13.73
C HIS A 92 -21.77 -7.88 12.23
N THR A 93 -20.57 -8.17 11.70
CA THR A 93 -20.34 -8.09 10.24
C THR A 93 -21.19 -9.09 9.45
N LYS A 94 -21.51 -10.26 10.05
CA LYS A 94 -22.28 -11.31 9.38
C LYS A 94 -23.79 -11.07 9.41
N LEU A 95 -24.30 -10.36 10.42
CA LEU A 95 -25.74 -10.04 10.54
C LEU A 95 -26.17 -8.85 9.66
N ASP A 96 -25.29 -7.89 9.39
CA ASP A 96 -25.62 -6.69 8.60
C ASP A 96 -25.61 -6.90 7.07
N LEU A 97 -24.85 -7.88 6.57
CA LEU A 97 -24.70 -8.10 5.12
C LEU A 97 -25.95 -8.72 4.46
N SER A 98 -26.84 -9.32 5.25
CA SER A 98 -28.08 -9.95 4.75
C SER A 98 -29.24 -8.95 4.56
N SER A 99 -29.13 -7.75 5.14
CA SER A 99 -30.16 -6.69 5.07
C SER A 99 -29.69 -5.44 4.33
N ALA A 100 -28.43 -5.39 3.87
CA ALA A 100 -27.87 -4.22 3.22
C ALA A 100 -28.32 -4.12 1.75
N SER A 101 -29.18 -3.15 1.45
CA SER A 101 -29.43 -2.71 0.08
C SER A 101 -28.13 -2.11 -0.48
N TYR A 102 -27.47 -2.80 -1.41
CA TYR A 102 -26.30 -2.26 -2.10
C TYR A 102 -26.71 -1.05 -2.95
N PRO A 103 -25.96 0.08 -2.91
CA PRO A 103 -26.35 1.32 -3.56
C PRO A 103 -26.46 1.21 -5.09
N PHE A 104 -25.80 0.22 -5.69
CA PHE A 104 -25.75 0.02 -7.14
C PHE A 104 -26.07 -1.44 -7.54
N ALA A 105 -27.00 -2.09 -6.84
CA ALA A 105 -27.31 -3.51 -7.00
C ALA A 105 -27.70 -3.97 -8.43
N ASN A 106 -28.16 -3.04 -9.27
CA ASN A 106 -28.56 -3.30 -10.65
C ASN A 106 -27.40 -3.25 -11.65
N LEU A 107 -26.25 -2.68 -11.29
CA LEU A 107 -25.10 -2.56 -12.19
C LEU A 107 -24.32 -3.88 -12.24
N ARG A 108 -23.87 -4.25 -13.44
CA ARG A 108 -23.23 -5.54 -13.73
C ARG A 108 -21.87 -5.41 -14.40
N ASN A 109 -21.58 -4.30 -15.06
CA ASN A 109 -20.36 -4.12 -15.84
C ASN A 109 -19.44 -3.08 -15.18
N LEU A 110 -18.14 -3.35 -15.11
CA LEU A 110 -17.16 -2.40 -14.61
C LEU A 110 -16.47 -1.70 -15.78
N VAL A 111 -16.54 -0.37 -15.82
CA VAL A 111 -15.66 0.47 -16.64
C VAL A 111 -14.63 1.09 -15.72
N MET A 112 -13.38 0.67 -15.85
CA MET A 112 -12.28 1.10 -15.00
C MET A 112 -11.35 2.02 -15.79
N VAL A 113 -11.15 3.26 -15.34
CA VAL A 113 -10.18 4.19 -15.92
C VAL A 113 -8.96 4.26 -15.01
N ALA A 114 -7.79 3.84 -15.51
CA ALA A 114 -6.56 3.86 -14.73
C ALA A 114 -5.97 5.27 -14.65
N GLY A 115 -5.67 5.72 -13.44
CA GLY A 115 -4.96 6.96 -13.16
C GLY A 115 -3.49 6.88 -13.55
N HIS A 116 -2.95 8.01 -14.01
CA HIS A 116 -1.52 8.15 -14.34
C HIS A 116 -0.90 9.45 -13.83
N SER A 117 -1.70 10.37 -13.28
CA SER A 117 -1.29 11.70 -12.83
C SER A 117 -2.41 12.36 -12.02
N ILE A 118 -2.08 13.44 -11.32
CA ILE A 118 -3.00 14.18 -10.46
C ILE A 118 -3.22 15.56 -11.05
N TYR A 119 -4.47 15.93 -11.31
CA TYR A 119 -4.82 17.32 -11.62
C TYR A 119 -4.67 18.17 -10.35
N THR A 120 -3.81 19.19 -10.41
CA THR A 120 -3.42 20.02 -9.26
C THR A 120 -3.71 21.50 -9.41
N SER A 121 -4.19 21.95 -10.58
CA SER A 121 -4.46 23.37 -10.77
C SER A 121 -5.54 23.88 -9.81
N ILE A 122 -5.25 25.04 -9.23
CA ILE A 122 -6.15 25.80 -8.34
C ILE A 122 -7.01 26.76 -9.16
N SER A 123 -6.57 27.13 -10.38
CA SER A 123 -7.33 27.99 -11.28
C SER A 123 -8.26 27.15 -12.16
N CYS A 124 -9.56 27.43 -12.06
CA CYS A 124 -10.56 26.87 -12.94
C CYS A 124 -10.24 27.28 -14.39
N GLY A 125 -10.05 26.32 -15.29
CA GLY A 125 -10.11 26.57 -16.74
C GLY A 125 -8.90 26.15 -17.60
N VAL A 126 -7.79 25.68 -17.02
CA VAL A 126 -6.56 25.37 -17.79
C VAL A 126 -6.19 23.88 -17.77
N ILE A 127 -7.19 23.03 -17.78
CA ILE A 127 -7.07 21.57 -17.59
C ILE A 127 -6.22 20.87 -18.66
N ASP A 128 -6.13 21.45 -19.84
CA ASP A 128 -5.42 20.94 -21.01
C ASP A 128 -3.91 21.22 -21.01
N LYS A 129 -3.41 22.02 -20.06
CA LYS A 129 -1.97 22.31 -19.96
C LYS A 129 -1.25 21.41 -18.98
N GLU A 130 0.00 21.10 -19.30
CA GLU A 130 0.88 20.26 -18.51
C GLU A 130 1.15 20.82 -17.10
N ASP A 131 1.18 22.15 -16.93
CA ASP A 131 1.39 22.82 -15.64
C ASP A 131 0.23 22.64 -14.65
N SER A 132 -0.93 22.23 -15.15
CA SER A 132 -2.13 21.97 -14.37
C SER A 132 -2.16 20.55 -13.79
N TRP A 133 -1.19 19.72 -14.16
CA TRP A 133 -1.02 18.35 -13.70
C TRP A 133 0.30 18.21 -12.94
N PHE A 134 0.29 17.39 -11.89
CA PHE A 134 1.51 16.99 -11.25
C PHE A 134 2.21 15.91 -12.10
N LEU A 135 3.24 16.29 -12.84
CA LEU A 135 3.96 15.40 -13.76
C LEU A 135 5.31 14.94 -13.19
N GLU A 136 5.58 13.63 -13.26
CA GLU A 136 6.93 13.10 -13.05
C GLU A 136 7.88 13.58 -14.16
N PRO A 137 9.22 13.59 -13.95
CA PRO A 137 10.18 14.06 -14.96
C PRO A 137 9.99 13.44 -16.35
N TYR A 138 9.71 12.13 -16.42
CA TYR A 138 9.48 11.43 -17.70
C TYR A 138 8.13 11.75 -18.36
N GLN A 139 7.18 12.33 -17.62
CA GLN A 139 5.87 12.75 -18.13
C GLN A 139 5.88 14.21 -18.63
N LYS A 140 6.97 14.96 -18.42
CA LYS A 140 7.08 16.37 -18.82
C LYS A 140 7.42 16.49 -20.31
N HIS A 141 6.43 16.23 -21.15
CA HIS A 141 6.51 16.43 -22.60
C HIS A 141 5.16 16.93 -23.14
N PRO A 142 5.16 17.60 -24.31
CA PRO A 142 3.92 18.12 -24.90
C PRO A 142 2.87 17.03 -25.13
N GLY A 143 1.60 17.34 -24.86
CA GLY A 143 0.45 16.46 -25.12
C GLY A 143 0.19 15.42 -24.02
N GLN A 144 0.96 15.43 -22.92
CA GLN A 144 0.74 14.51 -21.82
C GLN A 144 -0.60 14.76 -21.12
N ALA A 145 -0.95 16.03 -20.87
CA ALA A 145 -2.23 16.41 -20.28
C ALA A 145 -3.41 15.96 -21.16
N ALA A 146 -3.30 16.16 -22.47
CA ALA A 146 -4.30 15.72 -23.45
C ALA A 146 -4.51 14.19 -23.44
N SER A 147 -3.45 13.41 -23.19
CA SER A 147 -3.57 11.96 -23.05
C SER A 147 -4.43 11.58 -21.84
N PHE A 148 -4.23 12.23 -20.69
CA PHE A 148 -5.06 12.00 -19.49
C PHE A 148 -6.53 12.37 -19.73
N LEU A 149 -6.77 13.48 -20.40
CA LEU A 149 -8.12 13.90 -20.78
C LEU A 149 -8.79 12.89 -21.70
N THR A 150 -8.03 12.28 -22.60
CA THR A 150 -8.54 11.24 -23.49
C THR A 150 -8.96 10.00 -22.69
N HIS A 151 -8.16 9.54 -21.71
CA HIS A 151 -8.55 8.44 -20.83
C HIS A 151 -9.89 8.71 -20.11
N ILE A 152 -10.01 9.90 -19.53
CA ILE A 152 -11.18 10.29 -18.73
C ILE A 152 -12.41 10.33 -19.62
N ARG A 153 -12.31 11.00 -20.77
CA ARG A 153 -13.41 11.14 -21.71
C ARG A 153 -13.85 9.79 -22.26
N GLU A 154 -12.92 8.94 -22.68
CA GLU A 154 -13.22 7.62 -23.24
C GLU A 154 -13.95 6.73 -22.22
N GLY A 155 -13.51 6.72 -20.96
CA GLY A 155 -14.19 5.99 -19.89
C GLY A 155 -15.63 6.46 -19.65
N VAL A 156 -15.86 7.78 -19.68
CA VAL A 156 -17.21 8.36 -19.56
C VAL A 156 -18.07 8.00 -20.76
N GLU A 157 -17.54 8.06 -21.98
CA GLU A 157 -18.26 7.73 -23.21
C GLU A 157 -18.61 6.23 -23.30
N ILE A 158 -17.72 5.34 -22.84
CA ILE A 158 -18.01 3.90 -22.74
C ILE A 158 -19.12 3.66 -21.71
N ALA A 159 -19.00 4.24 -20.52
CA ALA A 159 -20.02 4.10 -19.50
C ALA A 159 -21.37 4.64 -19.99
N ALA A 160 -21.40 5.76 -20.72
CA ALA A 160 -22.63 6.33 -21.27
C ALA A 160 -23.37 5.40 -22.24
N LYS A 161 -22.67 4.50 -22.95
CA LYS A 161 -23.26 3.54 -23.88
C LYS A 161 -23.86 2.31 -23.19
N ASP A 162 -23.57 2.09 -21.91
CA ASP A 162 -24.03 0.96 -21.11
C ASP A 162 -24.65 1.44 -19.79
N GLU A 163 -25.99 1.43 -19.72
CA GLU A 163 -26.74 1.81 -18.51
C GLU A 163 -26.47 0.88 -17.32
N GLY A 164 -26.02 -0.36 -17.58
CA GLY A 164 -25.63 -1.34 -16.56
C GLY A 164 -24.18 -1.22 -16.09
N ALA A 165 -23.41 -0.25 -16.60
CA ALA A 165 -22.02 -0.04 -16.23
C ALA A 165 -21.84 0.86 -14.99
N LEU A 166 -20.90 0.50 -14.13
CA LEU A 166 -20.34 1.36 -13.10
C LEU A 166 -18.99 1.90 -13.58
N LEU A 167 -18.84 3.21 -13.61
CA LEU A 167 -17.56 3.86 -13.93
C LEU A 167 -16.75 4.05 -12.65
N LEU A 168 -15.54 3.50 -12.60
CA LEU A 168 -14.56 3.73 -11.54
C LEU A 168 -13.30 4.37 -12.12
N PHE A 169 -13.00 5.60 -11.69
CA PHE A 169 -11.64 6.13 -11.80
C PHE A 169 -10.79 5.52 -10.70
N SER A 170 -9.65 4.91 -11.02
CA SER A 170 -8.80 4.19 -10.06
C SER A 170 -7.40 4.78 -10.00
N GLY A 171 -6.89 4.93 -8.78
CA GLY A 171 -5.54 5.45 -8.51
C GLY A 171 -5.50 6.30 -7.24
N GLY A 172 -4.55 5.99 -6.37
CA GLY A 172 -4.45 6.60 -5.04
C GLY A 172 -3.55 7.83 -4.94
N GLU A 173 -3.30 8.25 -3.71
CA GLU A 173 -2.46 9.39 -3.36
C GLU A 173 -0.96 9.05 -3.43
N THR A 174 -0.46 8.75 -4.63
CA THR A 174 0.88 8.16 -4.79
C THR A 174 2.04 9.16 -4.71
N ARG A 175 1.75 10.48 -4.62
CA ARG A 175 2.73 11.55 -4.82
C ARG A 175 2.70 12.59 -3.70
N LYS A 176 3.71 12.56 -2.82
CA LYS A 176 3.80 13.45 -1.65
C LYS A 176 3.71 14.94 -2.03
N ALA A 177 4.39 15.33 -3.10
CA ALA A 177 4.47 16.73 -3.53
C ALA A 177 3.18 17.25 -4.22
N ALA A 178 2.25 16.36 -4.59
CA ALA A 178 0.94 16.76 -5.12
C ALA A 178 -0.10 17.07 -4.01
N GLY A 179 0.25 16.78 -2.75
CA GLY A 179 -0.66 16.81 -1.61
C GLY A 179 -1.53 15.56 -1.51
N PRO A 180 -2.47 15.50 -0.53
CA PRO A 180 -3.35 14.36 -0.29
C PRO A 180 -4.49 14.35 -1.32
N ARG A 181 -4.14 14.18 -2.60
CA ARG A 181 -5.07 14.10 -3.73
C ARG A 181 -4.83 12.81 -4.48
N SER A 182 -5.88 12.02 -4.64
CA SER A 182 -5.80 10.76 -5.38
C SER A 182 -5.90 11.04 -6.89
N GLU A 183 -5.26 10.19 -7.69
CA GLU A 183 -5.39 10.24 -9.15
C GLU A 183 -6.87 10.08 -9.55
N ALA A 184 -7.59 9.15 -8.90
CA ALA A 184 -9.01 8.89 -9.10
C ALA A 184 -9.92 10.10 -8.87
N GLN A 185 -9.79 10.79 -7.72
CA GLN A 185 -10.56 12.01 -7.46
C GLN A 185 -10.27 13.10 -8.48
N SER A 186 -8.99 13.25 -8.85
CA SER A 186 -8.59 14.27 -9.80
C SER A 186 -9.22 14.04 -11.18
N TYR A 187 -9.34 12.78 -11.61
CA TYR A 187 -9.99 12.41 -12.87
C TYR A 187 -11.50 12.66 -12.83
N TRP A 188 -12.15 12.31 -11.72
CA TRP A 188 -13.59 12.56 -11.53
C TRP A 188 -13.91 14.07 -11.58
N ILE A 189 -13.12 14.89 -10.87
CA ILE A 189 -13.28 16.36 -10.86
C ILE A 189 -13.08 16.95 -12.26
N VAL A 190 -12.10 16.44 -13.01
CA VAL A 190 -11.88 16.87 -14.39
C VAL A 190 -13.09 16.54 -15.27
N ALA A 191 -13.64 15.32 -15.17
CA ALA A 191 -14.84 14.93 -15.92
C ALA A 191 -16.05 15.83 -15.59
N GLU A 192 -16.24 16.14 -14.30
CA GLU A 192 -17.30 17.06 -13.84
C GLU A 192 -17.10 18.47 -14.41
N SER A 193 -15.90 19.02 -14.28
CA SER A 193 -15.59 20.38 -14.75
C SER A 193 -15.73 20.57 -16.26
N LYS A 194 -15.58 19.48 -17.03
CA LYS A 194 -15.78 19.46 -18.49
C LYS A 194 -17.22 19.11 -18.88
N SER A 195 -18.10 18.86 -17.91
CA SER A 195 -19.49 18.44 -18.12
C SER A 195 -19.61 17.19 -19.01
N TRP A 196 -18.66 16.25 -18.86
CA TRP A 196 -18.61 15.06 -19.72
C TRP A 196 -19.62 13.98 -19.34
N PHE A 197 -20.15 14.00 -18.12
CA PHE A 197 -21.15 13.01 -17.68
C PHE A 197 -22.50 13.07 -18.41
N GLY A 198 -22.67 14.02 -19.34
CA GLY A 198 -23.79 14.08 -20.27
C GLY A 198 -25.03 14.81 -19.73
N LYS A 199 -26.07 14.88 -20.55
CA LYS A 199 -27.35 15.52 -20.17
C LYS A 199 -28.00 14.76 -19.00
N GLN A 200 -28.54 15.51 -18.04
CA GLN A 200 -29.12 14.98 -16.79
C GLN A 200 -28.14 14.23 -15.89
N GLU A 201 -26.83 14.29 -16.13
CA GLU A 201 -25.82 13.68 -15.25
C GLU A 201 -26.03 12.15 -15.06
N ALA A 202 -26.57 11.48 -16.08
CA ALA A 202 -26.94 10.06 -16.01
C ALA A 202 -25.74 9.13 -15.77
N VAL A 203 -24.54 9.49 -16.24
CA VAL A 203 -23.31 8.76 -15.92
C VAL A 203 -22.79 9.13 -14.53
N LYS A 204 -22.93 10.41 -14.13
CA LYS A 204 -22.42 10.91 -12.84
C LYS A 204 -22.98 10.16 -11.65
N SER A 205 -24.26 9.78 -11.70
CA SER A 205 -24.92 9.00 -10.64
C SER A 205 -24.28 7.63 -10.39
N ARG A 206 -23.54 7.11 -11.38
CA ARG A 206 -22.86 5.80 -11.37
C ARG A 206 -21.36 5.91 -11.72
N ALA A 207 -20.77 7.07 -11.46
CA ALA A 207 -19.34 7.33 -11.59
C ALA A 207 -18.72 7.60 -10.22
N LEU A 208 -17.83 6.72 -9.77
CA LEU A 208 -17.19 6.76 -8.46
C LEU A 208 -15.66 6.62 -8.58
N THR A 209 -15.00 6.63 -7.43
CA THR A 209 -13.54 6.55 -7.29
C THR A 209 -13.09 5.29 -6.56
N GLU A 210 -11.93 4.79 -6.94
CA GLU A 210 -11.09 3.85 -6.21
C GLU A 210 -9.76 4.57 -5.92
N GLU A 211 -9.49 4.87 -4.65
CA GLU A 211 -8.47 5.86 -4.27
C GLU A 211 -7.25 5.28 -3.56
N HIS A 212 -7.04 3.97 -3.64
CA HIS A 212 -5.98 3.29 -2.91
C HIS A 212 -4.97 2.57 -3.80
N ALA A 213 -5.26 2.37 -5.09
CA ALA A 213 -4.33 1.69 -5.98
C ALA A 213 -3.00 2.47 -6.15
N ARG A 214 -1.88 1.77 -5.97
CA ARG A 214 -0.52 2.34 -6.08
C ARG A 214 0.21 1.89 -7.34
N ASP A 215 -0.32 0.90 -8.05
CA ASP A 215 0.19 0.44 -9.33
C ASP A 215 -0.94 -0.10 -10.23
N SER A 216 -0.59 -0.52 -11.44
CA SER A 216 -1.55 -1.03 -12.44
C SER A 216 -2.26 -2.33 -12.04
N PHE A 217 -1.63 -3.16 -11.22
CA PHE A 217 -2.24 -4.41 -10.75
C PHE A 217 -3.30 -4.10 -9.69
N GLU A 218 -2.93 -3.27 -8.70
CA GLU A 218 -3.88 -2.80 -7.68
C GLU A 218 -5.03 -2.03 -8.30
N ASN A 219 -4.77 -1.22 -9.33
CA ASN A 219 -5.79 -0.52 -10.10
C ASN A 219 -6.93 -1.45 -10.53
N LEU A 220 -6.59 -2.60 -11.12
CA LEU A 220 -7.56 -3.60 -11.55
C LEU A 220 -8.19 -4.32 -10.35
N LEU A 221 -7.37 -4.92 -9.47
CA LEU A 221 -7.85 -5.75 -8.37
C LEU A 221 -8.72 -4.97 -7.37
N PHE A 222 -8.32 -3.74 -7.05
CA PHE A 222 -9.04 -2.89 -6.11
C PHE A 222 -10.34 -2.40 -6.73
N SER A 223 -10.36 -2.09 -8.03
CA SER A 223 -11.60 -1.72 -8.72
C SER A 223 -12.61 -2.87 -8.76
N VAL A 224 -12.15 -4.11 -8.93
CA VAL A 224 -13.01 -5.31 -8.84
C VAL A 224 -13.62 -5.45 -7.43
N CYS A 225 -12.81 -5.28 -6.39
CA CYS A 225 -13.30 -5.31 -5.01
C CYS A 225 -14.26 -4.15 -4.72
N ARG A 226 -13.93 -2.94 -5.19
CA ARG A 226 -14.78 -1.75 -5.04
C ARG A 226 -16.11 -1.89 -5.75
N PHE A 227 -16.13 -2.50 -6.93
CA PHE A 227 -17.36 -2.84 -7.62
C PHE A 227 -18.24 -3.77 -6.77
N ARG A 228 -17.65 -4.81 -6.16
CA ARG A 228 -18.37 -5.74 -5.27
C ARG A 228 -18.92 -5.05 -4.02
N GLU A 229 -18.18 -4.13 -3.42
CA GLU A 229 -18.65 -3.30 -2.30
C GLU A 229 -19.90 -2.51 -2.64
N LEU A 230 -19.95 -1.96 -3.86
CA LEU A 230 -20.99 -1.04 -4.32
C LEU A 230 -22.24 -1.75 -4.85
N THR A 231 -22.07 -2.94 -5.45
CA THR A 231 -23.14 -3.62 -6.19
C THR A 231 -23.64 -4.90 -5.55
N GLY A 232 -22.93 -5.47 -4.58
CA GLY A 232 -23.31 -6.77 -4.02
C GLY A 232 -22.80 -7.98 -4.79
N VAL A 233 -22.26 -7.80 -5.99
CA VAL A 233 -21.80 -8.87 -6.88
C VAL A 233 -20.48 -8.51 -7.54
N TYR A 234 -19.74 -9.50 -8.04
CA TYR A 234 -18.55 -9.22 -8.85
C TYR A 234 -18.96 -8.84 -10.29
N PRO A 235 -18.13 -8.05 -11.00
CA PRO A 235 -18.48 -7.59 -12.35
C PRO A 235 -18.64 -8.77 -13.31
N GLN A 236 -19.69 -8.71 -14.13
CA GLN A 236 -19.91 -9.65 -15.23
C GLN A 236 -18.89 -9.39 -16.34
N ASN A 237 -18.69 -8.13 -16.72
CA ASN A 237 -17.69 -7.71 -17.70
C ASN A 237 -16.81 -6.61 -17.11
N ILE A 238 -15.54 -6.57 -17.53
CA ILE A 238 -14.59 -5.52 -17.17
C ILE A 238 -14.08 -4.87 -18.45
N THR A 239 -14.23 -3.56 -18.56
CA THR A 239 -13.59 -2.73 -19.59
C THR A 239 -12.58 -1.82 -18.92
N VAL A 240 -11.30 -1.97 -19.28
CA VAL A 240 -10.22 -1.10 -18.78
C VAL A 240 -9.89 -0.04 -19.82
N VAL A 241 -9.82 1.22 -19.39
CA VAL A 241 -9.35 2.35 -20.19
C VAL A 241 -8.02 2.84 -19.64
N SER A 242 -7.00 2.82 -20.49
CA SER A 242 -5.64 3.25 -20.14
C SER A 242 -4.82 3.47 -21.42
N TYR A 243 -3.50 3.65 -21.29
CA TYR A 243 -2.63 3.79 -22.45
C TYR A 243 -2.62 2.55 -23.35
N ASP A 244 -2.65 2.73 -24.66
CA ASP A 244 -2.52 1.66 -25.66
C ASP A 244 -1.34 0.71 -25.41
N PHE A 245 -0.15 1.24 -25.14
CA PHE A 245 1.04 0.44 -24.90
C PHE A 245 0.93 -0.46 -23.65
N LYS A 246 -0.01 -0.21 -22.73
CA LYS A 246 -0.22 -1.01 -21.52
C LYS A 246 -1.20 -2.17 -21.70
N GLU A 247 -1.80 -2.33 -22.89
CA GLU A 247 -2.83 -3.34 -23.16
C GLU A 247 -2.38 -4.74 -22.76
N GLU A 248 -1.24 -5.20 -23.26
CA GLU A 248 -0.75 -6.55 -22.99
C GLU A 248 -0.58 -6.81 -21.48
N ARG A 249 -0.11 -5.81 -20.73
CA ARG A 249 0.05 -5.95 -19.28
C ARG A 249 -1.30 -6.09 -18.57
N PHE A 250 -2.32 -5.32 -18.95
CA PHE A 250 -3.64 -5.44 -18.34
C PHE A 250 -4.38 -6.70 -18.80
N ALA A 251 -4.49 -6.89 -20.12
CA ALA A 251 -5.29 -7.94 -20.74
C ALA A 251 -4.68 -9.34 -20.58
N ASN A 252 -3.34 -9.47 -20.59
CA ASN A 252 -2.70 -10.78 -20.55
C ASN A 252 -2.06 -11.10 -19.20
N LEU A 253 -1.47 -10.12 -18.50
CA LEU A 253 -0.83 -10.38 -17.21
C LEU A 253 -1.80 -10.15 -16.04
N HIS A 254 -2.28 -8.92 -15.82
CA HIS A 254 -3.09 -8.60 -14.65
C HIS A 254 -4.42 -9.36 -14.63
N ARG A 255 -5.14 -9.38 -15.76
CA ARG A 255 -6.37 -10.18 -15.92
C ARG A 255 -6.12 -11.66 -15.59
N SER A 256 -5.05 -12.24 -16.14
CA SER A 256 -4.72 -13.65 -15.90
C SER A 256 -4.31 -13.91 -14.45
N ALA A 257 -3.57 -12.98 -13.82
CA ALA A 257 -3.15 -13.09 -12.43
C ALA A 257 -4.35 -13.10 -11.47
N ILE A 258 -5.38 -12.30 -11.76
CA ILE A 258 -6.66 -12.36 -11.03
C ILE A 258 -7.60 -13.46 -11.56
N GLY A 259 -7.20 -14.26 -12.54
CA GLY A 259 -8.00 -15.35 -13.10
C GLY A 259 -9.32 -14.92 -13.77
N PHE A 260 -9.45 -13.66 -14.20
CA PHE A 260 -10.69 -13.17 -14.81
C PHE A 260 -10.80 -13.63 -16.27
N PRO A 261 -11.98 -14.09 -16.74
CA PRO A 261 -12.08 -14.72 -18.06
C PRO A 261 -11.90 -13.72 -19.20
N GLU A 262 -11.11 -14.13 -20.20
CA GLU A 262 -10.77 -13.32 -21.38
C GLU A 262 -12.02 -12.86 -22.15
N ALA A 263 -13.00 -13.74 -22.35
CA ALA A 263 -14.24 -13.43 -23.08
C ALA A 263 -15.11 -12.33 -22.44
N ARG A 264 -14.83 -11.94 -21.19
CA ARG A 264 -15.56 -10.89 -20.46
C ARG A 264 -14.67 -9.71 -20.10
N PHE A 265 -13.45 -9.67 -20.63
CA PHE A 265 -12.48 -8.60 -20.40
C PHE A 265 -12.24 -7.85 -21.71
N SER A 266 -12.38 -6.54 -21.67
CA SER A 266 -12.10 -5.64 -22.80
C SER A 266 -11.10 -4.58 -22.38
N TYR A 267 -10.25 -4.18 -23.32
CA TYR A 267 -9.27 -3.12 -23.12
C TYR A 267 -9.47 -2.04 -24.18
N VAL A 268 -9.50 -0.78 -23.75
CA VAL A 268 -9.55 0.38 -24.62
C VAL A 268 -8.30 1.21 -24.39
N GLY A 269 -7.38 1.09 -25.35
CA GLY A 269 -6.14 1.83 -25.38
C GLY A 269 -6.34 3.22 -25.99
N THR A 270 -5.88 4.25 -25.29
CA THR A 270 -5.78 5.59 -25.86
C THR A 270 -4.31 5.92 -26.14
N PRO A 271 -4.01 6.67 -27.21
CA PRO A 271 -2.64 6.92 -27.64
C PRO A 271 -1.84 7.73 -26.61
N ALA A 272 -0.56 7.41 -26.49
CA ALA A 272 0.42 8.28 -25.84
C ALA A 272 0.71 9.52 -26.70
N SER A 273 1.40 10.52 -26.12
CA SER A 273 1.98 11.60 -26.93
C SER A 273 2.97 11.02 -27.95
N SER A 274 2.90 11.49 -29.19
CA SER A 274 3.83 11.09 -30.26
C SER A 274 5.29 11.32 -29.87
N THR A 275 5.56 12.33 -29.04
CA THR A 275 6.91 12.68 -28.56
C THR A 275 7.49 11.72 -27.52
N SER A 276 6.67 10.89 -26.88
CA SER A 276 7.09 9.98 -25.81
C SER A 276 6.78 8.51 -26.07
N THR A 277 6.14 8.19 -27.19
CA THR A 277 5.67 6.84 -27.52
C THR A 277 6.78 5.79 -27.45
N GLU A 278 7.94 6.03 -28.07
CA GLU A 278 9.05 5.06 -28.07
C GLU A 278 9.60 4.80 -26.65
N ALA A 279 9.83 5.88 -25.89
CA ALA A 279 10.31 5.78 -24.51
C ALA A 279 9.28 5.08 -23.60
N ALA A 280 7.99 5.35 -23.81
CA ALA A 280 6.89 4.72 -23.10
C ALA A 280 6.82 3.22 -23.39
N MET A 281 6.93 2.81 -24.65
CA MET A 281 6.97 1.38 -25.04
C MET A 281 8.17 0.66 -24.44
N LYS A 282 9.37 1.28 -24.45
CA LYS A 282 10.56 0.70 -23.84
C LYS A 282 10.41 0.55 -22.32
N GLY A 283 9.92 1.60 -21.66
CA GLY A 283 9.64 1.56 -20.23
C GLY A 283 8.61 0.49 -19.88
N GLU A 284 7.56 0.37 -20.70
CA GLU A 284 6.52 -0.63 -20.52
C GLU A 284 7.03 -2.06 -20.66
N ALA A 285 7.87 -2.34 -21.67
CA ALA A 285 8.44 -3.68 -21.85
C ALA A 285 9.19 -4.17 -20.60
N LEU A 286 9.91 -3.26 -19.92
CA LEU A 286 10.59 -3.56 -18.66
C LEU A 286 9.61 -3.89 -17.54
N VAL A 287 8.54 -3.11 -17.39
CA VAL A 287 7.55 -3.36 -16.33
C VAL A 287 6.74 -4.62 -16.62
N ARG A 288 6.44 -4.90 -17.90
CA ARG A 288 5.78 -6.15 -18.32
C ARG A 288 6.62 -7.37 -17.98
N ALA A 289 7.93 -7.33 -18.23
CA ALA A 289 8.85 -8.39 -17.82
C ALA A 289 8.84 -8.60 -16.29
N GLN A 290 8.79 -7.52 -15.50
CA GLN A 290 8.69 -7.60 -14.04
C GLN A 290 7.40 -8.28 -13.58
N PHE A 291 6.24 -7.96 -14.18
CA PHE A 291 4.97 -8.61 -13.84
C PHE A 291 4.85 -10.04 -14.39
N LEU A 292 5.61 -10.39 -15.44
CA LEU A 292 5.69 -11.78 -15.89
C LEU A 292 6.39 -12.65 -14.84
N GLU A 293 7.45 -12.13 -14.22
CA GLU A 293 8.17 -12.81 -13.13
C GLU A 293 7.43 -12.75 -11.80
N ASP A 294 6.74 -11.65 -11.50
CA ASP A 294 6.02 -11.41 -10.25
C ASP A 294 4.58 -10.91 -10.55
N PRO A 295 3.64 -11.84 -10.86
CA PRO A 295 2.29 -11.49 -11.31
C PRO A 295 1.46 -10.67 -10.32
N TYR A 296 1.82 -10.70 -9.04
CA TYR A 296 1.10 -10.02 -7.95
C TYR A 296 1.87 -8.80 -7.41
N GLY A 297 3.09 -8.56 -7.91
CA GLY A 297 3.95 -7.43 -7.51
C GLY A 297 4.39 -7.48 -6.05
N CYS A 298 4.62 -8.68 -5.50
CA CYS A 298 4.93 -8.91 -4.10
C CYS A 298 6.42 -8.81 -3.75
N SER A 299 7.29 -8.69 -4.74
CA SER A 299 8.74 -8.76 -4.60
C SER A 299 9.46 -7.74 -5.49
N GLY A 300 10.80 -7.74 -5.41
CA GLY A 300 11.63 -7.01 -6.36
C GLY A 300 11.39 -5.50 -6.40
N SER A 301 11.49 -4.93 -7.59
CA SER A 301 11.29 -3.50 -7.84
C SER A 301 9.82 -3.08 -7.71
N LEU A 302 8.87 -3.96 -8.07
CA LEU A 302 7.43 -3.70 -7.99
C LEU A 302 6.97 -3.44 -6.56
N TRP A 303 7.32 -4.35 -5.64
CA TRP A 303 7.03 -4.19 -4.22
C TRP A 303 7.62 -2.92 -3.62
N ARG A 304 8.92 -2.66 -3.89
CA ARG A 304 9.59 -1.44 -3.40
C ARG A 304 8.90 -0.18 -3.93
N LYS A 305 8.51 -0.18 -5.20
CA LYS A 305 7.76 0.92 -5.81
C LYS A 305 6.42 1.13 -5.11
N ARG A 306 5.68 0.05 -4.84
CA ARG A 306 4.41 0.08 -4.11
C ARG A 306 4.56 0.68 -2.71
N LEU A 307 5.61 0.32 -1.97
CA LEU A 307 5.93 0.91 -0.66
C LEU A 307 6.20 2.41 -0.72
N THR A 308 6.90 2.89 -1.76
CA THR A 308 7.18 4.33 -1.91
C THR A 308 5.97 5.16 -2.34
N ARG A 309 4.91 4.52 -2.81
CA ARG A 309 3.70 5.14 -3.36
C ARG A 309 2.55 5.23 -2.36
N ASP A 310 2.86 5.18 -1.07
CA ASP A 310 1.92 5.51 0.01
C ASP A 310 2.52 6.58 0.95
N PRO A 311 2.80 7.79 0.43
CA PRO A 311 3.44 8.86 1.19
C PRO A 311 2.59 9.42 2.34
N PHE A 312 1.28 9.16 2.35
CA PHE A 312 0.33 9.62 3.36
C PHE A 312 -0.09 8.51 4.32
N HIS A 313 0.46 7.30 4.16
CA HIS A 313 0.20 6.15 5.01
C HIS A 313 -1.29 5.81 5.14
N ARG A 314 -1.99 5.81 4.01
CA ARG A 314 -3.43 5.54 3.98
C ARG A 314 -3.70 4.06 4.25
N SER A 315 -4.59 3.80 5.20
CA SER A 315 -5.11 2.44 5.42
C SER A 315 -5.86 1.97 4.15
N VAL A 316 -5.43 0.87 3.56
CA VAL A 316 -6.08 0.25 2.41
C VAL A 316 -7.30 -0.56 2.90
N PRO A 317 -8.53 -0.30 2.41
CA PRO A 317 -9.75 -0.94 2.94
C PRO A 317 -9.92 -2.39 2.45
N TYR A 318 -9.20 -2.80 1.41
CA TYR A 318 -9.34 -4.12 0.83
C TYR A 318 -8.51 -5.17 1.59
N PRO A 319 -9.00 -6.42 1.72
CA PRO A 319 -10.17 -6.99 1.05
C PRO A 319 -11.47 -7.00 1.88
N VAL A 320 -11.65 -6.07 2.84
CA VAL A 320 -12.78 -6.13 3.80
C VAL A 320 -14.14 -6.20 3.10
N GLY A 321 -14.31 -5.49 1.98
CA GLY A 321 -15.53 -5.50 1.18
C GLY A 321 -15.66 -6.60 0.11
N CYS A 322 -14.69 -7.51 0.00
CA CYS A 322 -14.67 -8.59 -0.98
C CYS A 322 -14.11 -9.90 -0.37
N PRO A 323 -14.81 -10.47 0.63
CA PRO A 323 -14.33 -11.62 1.39
C PRO A 323 -14.07 -12.86 0.51
N GLU A 324 -14.81 -13.02 -0.59
CA GLU A 324 -14.70 -14.16 -1.50
C GLU A 324 -13.35 -14.19 -2.24
N ILE A 325 -12.70 -13.05 -2.43
CA ILE A 325 -11.36 -12.95 -3.04
C ILE A 325 -10.28 -12.54 -2.03
N ALA A 326 -10.54 -12.58 -0.72
CA ALA A 326 -9.56 -12.19 0.30
C ALA A 326 -8.27 -13.05 0.28
N GLY A 327 -8.34 -14.28 -0.24
CA GLY A 327 -7.17 -15.10 -0.47
C GLY A 327 -6.29 -14.60 -1.62
N LEU A 328 -6.89 -14.09 -2.71
CA LEU A 328 -6.19 -13.51 -3.85
C LEU A 328 -5.35 -12.29 -3.43
N PHE A 329 -5.88 -11.43 -2.56
CA PHE A 329 -5.16 -10.26 -2.03
C PHE A 329 -3.90 -10.59 -1.22
N ARG A 330 -3.83 -11.80 -0.67
CA ARG A 330 -2.69 -12.27 0.14
C ARG A 330 -1.74 -13.17 -0.64
N TYR A 331 -2.06 -13.46 -1.89
CA TYR A 331 -1.32 -14.40 -2.70
C TYR A 331 -0.15 -13.72 -3.41
N CYS A 332 1.01 -14.38 -3.35
CA CYS A 332 2.29 -13.86 -3.85
C CYS A 332 3.10 -14.97 -4.56
N GLY A 333 2.42 -15.88 -5.26
CA GLY A 333 3.06 -16.97 -5.99
C GLY A 333 3.36 -16.62 -7.46
N HIS A 334 4.23 -17.40 -8.10
CA HIS A 334 4.52 -17.27 -9.53
C HIS A 334 3.46 -17.93 -10.42
N ALA A 335 2.79 -18.96 -9.92
CA ALA A 335 1.69 -19.63 -10.61
C ALA A 335 0.37 -18.86 -10.41
N PRO A 336 -0.64 -19.02 -11.28
CA PRO A 336 -1.98 -18.47 -11.05
C PRO A 336 -2.54 -18.86 -9.68
N TYR A 337 -3.35 -17.97 -9.10
CA TYR A 337 -3.94 -18.18 -7.79
C TYR A 337 -4.78 -19.47 -7.77
N PRO A 338 -4.47 -20.45 -6.90
CA PRO A 338 -5.12 -21.76 -6.92
C PRO A 338 -6.45 -21.81 -6.18
N GLY A 339 -6.84 -20.72 -5.50
CA GLY A 339 -8.09 -20.67 -4.75
C GLY A 339 -9.31 -20.45 -5.65
N ASN A 340 -10.48 -20.75 -5.12
CA ASN A 340 -11.74 -20.51 -5.80
C ASN A 340 -11.97 -19.01 -6.02
N LEU A 341 -12.39 -18.64 -7.23
CA LEU A 341 -12.76 -17.28 -7.58
C LEU A 341 -14.26 -17.22 -7.90
N PRO A 342 -14.91 -16.05 -7.72
CA PRO A 342 -16.35 -15.90 -7.94
C PRO A 342 -16.73 -15.79 -9.43
N TRP A 343 -15.75 -15.90 -10.32
CA TRP A 343 -15.93 -16.00 -11.77
C TRP A 343 -15.35 -17.32 -12.29
N PRO A 344 -15.87 -17.83 -13.43
CA PRO A 344 -15.27 -18.96 -14.11
C PRO A 344 -13.82 -18.66 -14.50
N GLN A 345 -12.93 -19.62 -14.24
CA GLN A 345 -11.51 -19.60 -14.56
C GLN A 345 -11.23 -20.25 -15.91
#